data_AF-A0A6N7PNX8-F1
#
_entry.id   AF-A0A6N7PNX8-F1
#
_cell.length_a   1.000
_cell.length_b   1.000
_cell.length_c   1.000
_cell.angle_alpha   90.00
_cell.angle_beta   90.00
_cell.angle_gamma   90.00
#
_symmetry.space_group_name_H-M   'P 1'
#
loop_
_entity.id
_entity.type
_entity.pdbx_description
1 polymer ?
#
loop_
_entity_poly.entity_id
_entity_poly.type
_entity_poly.pdbx_seq_one_letter_code
_entity_poly.pdbx_strand_id
1 'polypeptide(L)'
;MIPLAVKETHPRKDFTSITQLGLKALHLGQAHAGALEERLPEGLCAGLAEDLQKLGEVIPAALKARAQAEAATAEQQSAVEAGATLVRQFRAAVRRAKAPVDVRHGYGIGRYMNPRIVRDVKAALQQILARGKGNPAEAKSLGIVKRDLDGIEAALAAITEADRAQEKKRASAPESTRERNRVANRILAAVARIEGAGRLEFAGNEGMRAQFEALGGGQRGRRRRASSEKRGDVDAVVAKADDVEPTVAVRVGKQARVTVHAPLPGSAAVLRSEQGGEVGGGIGAGCP
;
A
#
# COMPACT_ATOMS: atom_id res chain seq x y z
N MET A 1 6.30 32.49 23.75
CA MET A 1 6.18 31.95 22.37
C MET A 1 4.70 31.64 22.11
N ILE A 2 3.97 32.47 21.37
CA ILE A 2 2.54 32.21 21.09
C ILE A 2 2.46 31.11 20.02
N PRO A 3 1.95 29.91 20.34
CA PRO A 3 1.84 28.85 19.36
C PRO A 3 0.84 29.29 18.27
N LEU A 4 1.30 29.29 17.03
CA LEU A 4 0.42 29.36 15.88
C LEU A 4 -0.61 28.23 15.99
N ALA A 5 -1.90 28.56 15.93
CA ALA A 5 -2.95 27.56 15.81
C ALA A 5 -2.81 26.88 14.44
N VAL A 6 -2.07 25.77 14.40
CA VAL A 6 -1.73 25.08 13.16
C VAL A 6 -2.62 23.85 13.01
N LYS A 7 -3.31 23.76 11.86
CA LYS A 7 -4.11 22.60 11.50
C LYS A 7 -3.21 21.39 11.28
N GLU A 8 -3.67 20.20 11.67
CA GLU A 8 -2.98 18.92 11.40
C GLU A 8 -3.34 18.33 10.02
N THR A 9 -4.15 19.05 9.24
CA THR A 9 -4.59 18.65 7.90
C THR A 9 -3.43 18.63 6.92
N HIS A 10 -3.54 17.82 5.86
CA HIS A 10 -2.55 17.79 4.78
C HIS A 10 -2.29 19.21 4.23
N PRO A 11 -1.03 19.63 4.06
CA PRO A 11 -0.72 20.94 3.50
C PRO A 11 -1.18 21.06 2.05
N ARG A 12 -1.48 22.27 1.59
CA ARG A 12 -1.93 22.51 0.21
C ARG A 12 -0.81 22.47 -0.84
N LYS A 13 0.45 22.45 -0.40
CA LYS A 13 1.64 22.37 -1.24
C LYS A 13 2.36 21.05 -0.95
N ASP A 14 3.13 20.56 -1.91
CA ASP A 14 4.01 19.42 -1.68
C ASP A 14 5.15 19.78 -0.72
N PHE A 15 5.71 18.79 -0.03
CA PHE A 15 6.72 19.02 1.00
C PHE A 15 8.01 19.64 0.45
N THR A 16 8.40 19.33 -0.79
CA THR A 16 9.59 19.92 -1.44
C THR A 16 9.39 21.42 -1.64
N SER A 17 8.24 21.82 -2.17
CA SER A 17 7.86 23.24 -2.30
C SER A 17 7.81 23.95 -0.95
N ILE A 18 7.31 23.29 0.10
CA ILE A 18 7.26 23.86 1.45
C ILE A 18 8.68 24.12 1.98
N THR A 19 9.59 23.15 1.85
CA THR A 19 10.99 23.32 2.27
C THR A 19 11.67 24.45 1.48
N GLN A 20 11.48 24.50 0.16
CA GLN A 20 12.04 25.56 -0.67
C GLN A 20 11.51 26.96 -0.30
N LEU A 21 10.19 27.07 -0.06
CA LEU A 21 9.58 28.33 0.38
C LEU A 21 10.07 28.74 1.77
N GLY A 22 10.18 27.78 2.70
CA GLY A 22 10.70 28.03 4.03
C GLY A 22 12.16 28.52 4.01
N LEU A 23 13.02 27.90 3.20
CA LEU A 23 14.42 28.33 3.04
C LEU A 23 14.52 29.74 2.44
N LYS A 24 13.72 30.05 1.42
CA LYS A 24 13.66 31.39 0.83
C LYS A 24 13.17 32.44 1.84
N ALA A 25 12.12 32.12 2.60
CA ALA A 25 11.58 33.01 3.62
C ALA A 25 12.57 33.23 4.76
N LEU A 26 13.26 32.18 5.20
CA LEU A 26 14.30 32.29 6.23
C LEU A 26 15.44 33.19 5.77
N HIS A 27 15.92 33.00 4.53
CA HIS A 27 16.97 33.84 3.96
C HIS A 27 16.56 35.32 3.88
N LEU A 28 15.37 35.62 3.37
CA LEU A 28 14.85 36.99 3.29
C LEU A 28 14.63 37.60 4.69
N GLY A 29 14.12 36.81 5.64
CA GLY A 29 13.93 37.25 7.02
C GLY A 29 15.24 37.55 7.73
N GLN A 30 16.31 36.78 7.48
CA GLN A 30 17.64 37.03 8.02
C GLN A 30 18.34 38.22 7.34
N ALA A 31 18.25 38.31 6.01
CA ALA A 31 18.87 39.40 5.25
C ALA A 31 18.30 40.78 5.62
N HIS A 32 17.03 40.83 6.03
CA HIS A 32 16.32 42.06 6.41
C HIS A 32 15.92 42.08 7.89
N ALA A 33 16.64 41.37 8.76
CA ALA A 33 16.30 41.24 10.18
C ALA A 33 16.08 42.60 10.85
N GLY A 34 17.02 43.55 10.68
CA GLY A 34 16.92 44.87 11.31
C GLY A 34 15.69 45.71 10.89
N ALA A 35 15.10 45.46 9.72
CA ALA A 35 13.88 46.14 9.27
C ALA A 35 12.60 45.37 9.64
N LEU A 36 12.70 44.05 9.84
CA LEU A 36 11.55 43.18 10.08
C LEU A 36 11.37 42.81 11.56
N GLU A 37 12.38 43.00 12.41
CA GLU A 37 12.39 42.61 13.82
C GLU A 37 11.23 43.22 14.63
N GLU A 38 10.87 44.48 14.39
CA GLU A 38 9.74 45.11 15.09
C GLU A 38 8.37 44.54 14.67
N ARG A 39 8.28 43.98 13.45
CA ARG A 39 7.03 43.48 12.86
C ARG A 39 6.88 41.96 13.00
N LEU A 40 7.98 41.25 13.21
CA LEU A 40 7.99 39.81 13.35
C LEU A 40 7.95 39.43 14.84
N PRO A 41 7.18 38.39 15.21
CA PRO A 41 7.22 37.89 16.57
C PRO A 41 8.63 37.35 16.88
N GLU A 42 9.10 37.64 18.08
CA GLU A 42 10.41 37.21 18.55
C GLU A 42 10.61 35.69 18.38
N GLY A 43 11.78 35.31 17.87
CA GLY A 43 12.15 33.92 17.64
C GLY A 43 11.48 33.24 16.44
N LEU A 44 10.71 33.94 15.59
CA LEU A 44 10.06 33.33 14.42
C LEU A 44 11.08 32.69 13.46
N CYS A 45 12.17 33.39 13.14
CA CYS A 45 13.19 32.89 12.21
C CYS A 45 13.93 31.66 12.79
N ALA A 46 14.23 31.67 14.08
CA ALA A 46 14.81 30.52 14.78
C ALA A 46 13.84 29.32 14.77
N GLY A 47 12.57 29.54 15.10
CA GLY A 47 11.53 28.51 15.06
C GLY A 47 11.30 27.94 13.65
N LEU A 48 11.38 28.78 12.61
CA LEU A 48 11.31 28.35 11.21
C LEU A 48 12.50 27.47 10.83
N ALA A 49 13.72 27.82 11.26
CA ALA A 49 14.91 27.01 11.02
C ALA A 49 14.80 25.64 11.69
N GLU A 50 14.34 25.58 12.95
CA GLU A 50 14.06 24.32 13.64
C GLU A 50 12.99 23.50 12.93
N ASP A 51 11.90 24.12 12.49
CA ASP A 51 10.81 23.41 11.80
C ASP A 51 11.29 22.84 10.46
N LEU A 52 12.19 23.53 9.73
CA LEU A 52 12.80 23.03 8.50
C LEU A 52 13.71 21.82 8.75
N GLN A 53 14.52 21.86 9.82
CA GLN A 53 15.33 20.71 10.24
C GLN A 53 14.43 19.52 10.60
N LYS A 54 13.42 19.73 11.44
CA LYS A 54 12.43 18.71 11.82
C LYS A 54 11.71 18.13 10.61
N LEU A 55 11.32 18.96 9.64
CA LEU A 55 10.68 18.47 8.40
C LEU A 55 11.64 17.57 7.59
N GLY A 56 12.92 17.93 7.54
CA GLY A 56 13.98 17.14 6.92
C GLY A 56 14.20 15.77 7.57
N GLU A 57 13.93 15.64 8.87
CA GLU A 57 14.00 14.37 9.60
C GLU A 57 12.72 13.54 9.48
N VAL A 58 11.56 14.18 9.62
CA VAL A 58 10.26 13.51 9.67
C VAL A 58 9.86 12.92 8.31
N ILE A 59 10.22 13.54 7.18
CA ILE A 59 9.87 13.00 5.85
C ILE A 59 10.55 11.65 5.58
N PRO A 60 11.91 11.52 5.67
CA PRO A 60 12.58 10.23 5.53
C PRO A 60 12.10 9.21 6.55
N ALA A 61 11.87 9.61 7.81
CA ALA A 61 11.35 8.72 8.84
C ALA A 61 9.97 8.16 8.48
N ALA A 62 9.06 8.99 7.97
CA ALA A 62 7.74 8.55 7.52
C ALA A 62 7.81 7.61 6.30
N LEU A 63 8.70 7.89 5.34
CA LEU A 63 8.93 6.99 4.20
C LEU A 63 9.46 5.63 4.65
N LYS A 64 10.44 5.62 5.56
CA LYS A 64 10.98 4.39 6.15
C LYS A 64 9.90 3.62 6.92
N ALA A 65 9.06 4.31 7.69
CA ALA A 65 7.96 3.69 8.42
C ALA A 65 6.94 3.03 7.48
N ARG A 66 6.61 3.68 6.35
CA ARG A 66 5.75 3.11 5.32
C ARG A 66 6.36 1.85 4.70
N ALA A 67 7.62 1.90 4.27
CA ALA A 67 8.31 0.74 3.70
C ALA A 67 8.37 -0.42 4.70
N GLN A 68 8.59 -0.15 5.99
CA GLN A 68 8.53 -1.16 7.04
C GLN A 68 7.13 -1.75 7.24
N ALA A 69 6.07 -0.96 7.13
CA ALA A 69 4.69 -1.45 7.22
C ALA A 69 4.30 -2.33 6.02
N GLU A 70 4.77 -1.97 4.82
CA GLU A 70 4.62 -2.77 3.60
C GLU A 70 5.37 -4.11 3.75
N ALA A 71 6.61 -4.08 4.22
CA ALA A 71 7.41 -5.28 4.51
C ALA A 71 6.74 -6.19 5.56
N ALA A 72 6.25 -5.63 6.67
CA ALA A 72 5.54 -6.39 7.70
C ALA A 72 4.26 -7.05 7.17
N THR A 73 3.55 -6.38 6.26
CA THR A 73 2.36 -6.95 5.61
C THR A 73 2.73 -8.11 4.67
N ALA A 74 3.81 -7.97 3.91
CA ALA A 74 4.32 -9.04 3.05
C ALA A 74 4.79 -10.25 3.88
N GLU A 75 5.46 -10.02 5.01
CA GLU A 75 5.91 -11.07 5.93
C GLU A 75 4.73 -11.83 6.54
N GLN A 76 3.69 -11.12 7.02
CA GLN A 76 2.47 -11.75 7.50
C GLN A 76 1.80 -12.61 6.41
N GLN A 77 1.69 -12.09 5.19
CA GLN A 77 1.10 -12.82 4.08
C GLN A 77 1.90 -14.10 3.77
N SER A 78 3.23 -14.02 3.73
CA SER A 78 4.10 -15.18 3.53
C SER A 78 3.95 -16.22 4.65
N ALA A 79 3.90 -15.78 5.91
CA ALA A 79 3.70 -16.68 7.05
C ALA A 79 2.33 -17.38 7.00
N VAL A 80 1.27 -16.65 6.64
CA VAL A 80 -0.08 -17.21 6.48
C VAL A 80 -0.15 -18.22 5.33
N GLU A 81 0.50 -17.93 4.20
CA GLU A 81 0.58 -18.85 3.05
C GLU A 81 1.35 -20.13 3.38
N ALA A 82 2.47 -20.01 4.09
CA ALA A 82 3.24 -21.14 4.59
C ALA A 82 2.39 -22.00 5.55
N GLY A 83 1.70 -21.37 6.51
CA GLY A 83 0.79 -22.04 7.43
C GLY A 83 -0.37 -22.74 6.71
N ALA A 84 -1.00 -22.09 5.74
CA ALA A 84 -2.08 -22.67 4.95
C ALA A 84 -1.60 -23.87 4.12
N THR A 85 -0.39 -23.80 3.58
CA THR A 85 0.25 -24.90 2.86
C THR A 85 0.47 -26.10 3.79
N LEU A 86 0.98 -25.86 5.00
CA LEU A 86 1.16 -26.89 6.02
C LEU A 86 -0.17 -27.58 6.35
N VAL A 87 -1.24 -26.81 6.62
CA VAL A 87 -2.59 -27.36 6.87
C VAL A 87 -3.06 -28.24 5.72
N ARG A 88 -2.84 -27.83 4.46
CA ARG A 88 -3.22 -28.62 3.28
C ARG A 88 -2.48 -29.94 3.21
N GLN A 89 -1.17 -29.94 3.51
CA GLN A 89 -0.36 -31.17 3.51
C GLN A 89 -0.81 -32.13 4.61
N PHE A 90 -1.05 -31.63 5.82
CA PHE A 90 -1.60 -32.43 6.92
C PHE A 90 -2.95 -33.05 6.55
N ARG A 91 -3.89 -32.24 6.05
CA ARG A 91 -5.20 -32.74 5.61
C ARG A 91 -5.10 -33.73 4.44
N ALA A 92 -4.08 -33.62 3.59
CA ALA A 92 -3.83 -34.59 2.53
C ALA A 92 -3.29 -35.91 3.08
N ALA A 93 -2.33 -35.86 4.01
CA ALA A 93 -1.77 -37.04 4.68
C ALA A 93 -2.87 -37.84 5.41
N VAL A 94 -3.68 -37.16 6.25
CA VAL A 94 -4.77 -37.82 7.00
C VAL A 94 -5.85 -38.40 6.06
N ARG A 95 -6.16 -37.73 4.93
CA ARG A 95 -7.07 -38.29 3.92
C ARG A 95 -6.50 -39.55 3.26
N ARG A 96 -5.21 -39.54 2.90
CA ARG A 96 -4.54 -40.69 2.26
C ARG A 96 -4.39 -41.88 3.19
N ALA A 97 -4.21 -41.63 4.49
CA ALA A 97 -4.19 -42.67 5.53
C ALA A 97 -5.56 -43.36 5.75
N LYS A 98 -6.63 -42.90 5.07
CA LYS A 98 -8.00 -43.44 5.18
C LYS A 98 -8.51 -43.53 6.63
N ALA A 99 -8.17 -42.53 7.45
CA ALA A 99 -8.59 -42.48 8.84
C ALA A 99 -10.13 -42.47 8.99
N PRO A 100 -10.68 -42.96 10.13
CA PRO A 100 -12.10 -42.86 10.43
C PRO A 100 -12.64 -41.43 10.30
N VAL A 101 -13.94 -41.30 10.03
CA VAL A 101 -14.61 -39.99 9.81
C VAL A 101 -14.35 -39.03 10.99
N ASP A 102 -14.47 -39.55 12.20
CA ASP A 102 -14.32 -38.81 13.46
C ASP A 102 -12.90 -38.26 13.61
N VAL A 103 -11.89 -39.09 13.30
CA VAL A 103 -10.48 -38.70 13.28
C VAL A 103 -10.24 -37.63 12.22
N ARG A 104 -10.78 -37.80 11.01
CA ARG A 104 -10.65 -36.82 9.93
C ARG A 104 -11.23 -35.46 10.34
N HIS A 105 -12.39 -35.43 10.96
CA HIS A 105 -13.00 -34.20 11.48
C HIS A 105 -12.20 -33.60 12.64
N GLY A 106 -11.61 -34.43 13.50
CA GLY A 106 -10.67 -34.00 14.55
C GLY A 106 -9.51 -33.18 13.98
N TYR A 107 -8.93 -33.62 12.86
CA TYR A 107 -7.89 -32.89 12.11
C TYR A 107 -8.42 -31.77 11.19
N GLY A 108 -9.71 -31.42 11.28
CA GLY A 108 -10.32 -30.33 10.54
C GLY A 108 -10.61 -30.63 9.07
N ILE A 109 -10.59 -31.89 8.64
CA ILE A 109 -11.07 -32.27 7.30
C ILE A 109 -12.59 -32.05 7.25
N GLY A 110 -13.05 -31.43 6.15
CA GLY A 110 -14.44 -31.00 5.98
C GLY A 110 -14.73 -29.58 6.46
N ARG A 111 -13.83 -28.96 7.24
CA ARG A 111 -13.97 -27.56 7.66
C ARG A 111 -13.37 -26.61 6.61
N TYR A 112 -14.17 -25.64 6.17
CA TYR A 112 -13.70 -24.57 5.29
C TYR A 112 -12.62 -23.72 6.00
N MET A 113 -11.58 -23.35 5.25
CA MET A 113 -10.51 -22.47 5.70
C MET A 113 -10.18 -21.53 4.56
N ASN A 114 -10.27 -20.22 4.79
CA ASN A 114 -9.76 -19.25 3.84
C ASN A 114 -8.24 -19.08 4.02
N PRO A 115 -7.41 -19.41 3.01
CA PRO A 115 -5.95 -19.36 3.14
C PRO A 115 -5.39 -17.93 3.22
N ARG A 116 -6.21 -16.89 3.05
CA ARG A 116 -5.80 -15.48 3.15
C ARG A 116 -6.16 -14.82 4.47
N ILE A 117 -6.94 -15.49 5.33
CA ILE A 117 -7.40 -14.94 6.60
C ILE A 117 -6.57 -15.52 7.74
N VAL A 118 -5.76 -14.67 8.38
CA VAL A 118 -4.89 -15.02 9.53
C VAL A 118 -5.64 -15.84 10.58
N ARG A 119 -6.83 -15.38 10.98
CA ARG A 119 -7.69 -16.03 11.98
C ARG A 119 -8.04 -17.47 11.59
N ASP A 120 -8.43 -17.68 10.34
CA ASP A 120 -8.91 -18.98 9.88
C ASP A 120 -7.75 -19.98 9.78
N VAL A 121 -6.57 -19.54 9.32
CA VAL A 121 -5.36 -20.37 9.25
C VAL A 121 -4.84 -20.71 10.66
N LYS A 122 -4.78 -19.74 11.58
CA LYS A 122 -4.43 -19.97 12.99
C LYS A 122 -5.35 -21.01 13.62
N ALA A 123 -6.66 -20.87 13.44
CA ALA A 123 -7.65 -21.82 13.99
C ALA A 123 -7.46 -23.23 13.43
N ALA A 124 -7.18 -23.37 12.14
CA ALA A 124 -6.94 -24.68 11.52
C ALA A 124 -5.65 -25.35 12.03
N LEU A 125 -4.56 -24.58 12.15
CA LEU A 125 -3.29 -25.05 12.73
C LEU A 125 -3.46 -25.48 14.19
N GLN A 126 -4.14 -24.66 15.00
CA GLN A 126 -4.43 -24.97 16.41
C GLN A 126 -5.28 -26.23 16.56
N GLN A 127 -6.28 -26.43 15.69
CA GLN A 127 -7.10 -27.63 15.71
C GLN A 127 -6.26 -28.90 15.46
N ILE A 128 -5.38 -28.87 14.45
CA ILE A 128 -4.48 -30.00 14.15
C ILE A 128 -3.52 -30.25 15.32
N LEU A 129 -2.93 -29.18 15.87
CA LEU A 129 -1.99 -29.28 16.98
C LEU A 129 -2.65 -29.85 18.24
N ALA A 130 -3.84 -29.37 18.59
CA ALA A 130 -4.59 -29.85 19.74
C ALA A 130 -4.94 -31.34 19.60
N ARG A 131 -5.38 -31.77 18.41
CA ARG A 131 -5.68 -33.20 18.16
C ARG A 131 -4.43 -34.06 18.23
N GLY A 132 -3.35 -33.65 17.56
CA GLY A 132 -2.09 -34.37 17.50
C GLY A 132 -1.44 -34.55 18.87
N LYS A 133 -1.46 -33.50 19.70
CA LYS A 133 -0.97 -33.57 21.09
C LYS A 133 -1.87 -34.38 22.01
N GLY A 134 -3.20 -34.25 21.86
CA GLY A 134 -4.15 -34.98 22.69
C GLY A 134 -4.17 -36.49 22.41
N ASN A 135 -3.79 -36.92 21.21
CA ASN A 135 -3.85 -38.32 20.79
C ASN A 135 -2.54 -38.75 20.09
N PRO A 136 -1.42 -38.88 20.81
CA PRO A 136 -0.11 -39.14 20.21
C PRO A 136 -0.03 -40.51 19.50
N ALA A 137 -0.74 -41.52 20.01
CA ALA A 137 -0.80 -42.83 19.36
C ALA A 137 -1.54 -42.77 18.00
N GLU A 138 -2.63 -42.00 17.92
CA GLU A 138 -3.36 -41.74 16.69
C GLU A 138 -2.52 -40.92 15.70
N ALA A 139 -1.85 -39.86 16.17
CA ALA A 139 -0.95 -39.08 15.32
C ALA A 139 0.15 -39.98 14.72
N LYS A 140 0.76 -40.84 15.54
CA LYS A 140 1.79 -41.78 15.10
C LYS A 140 1.27 -42.79 14.08
N SER A 141 0.05 -43.31 14.23
CA SER A 141 -0.53 -44.24 13.24
C SER A 141 -0.84 -43.58 11.90
N LEU A 142 -1.04 -42.25 11.89
CA LEU A 142 -1.21 -41.44 10.69
C LEU A 142 0.13 -40.97 10.07
N GLY A 143 1.26 -41.39 10.65
CA GLY A 143 2.59 -40.97 10.22
C GLY A 143 2.96 -39.53 10.61
N ILE A 144 2.18 -38.89 11.49
CA ILE A 144 2.47 -37.57 12.03
C ILE A 144 3.46 -37.74 13.17
N VAL A 145 4.65 -37.15 13.04
CA VAL A 145 5.70 -37.22 14.05
C VAL A 145 5.84 -35.90 14.80
N LYS A 146 6.58 -35.92 15.91
CA LYS A 146 6.85 -34.73 16.74
C LYS A 146 7.38 -33.55 15.91
N ARG A 147 8.29 -33.82 14.97
CA ARG A 147 8.85 -32.80 14.05
C ARG A 147 7.76 -32.03 13.30
N ASP A 148 6.67 -32.68 12.90
CA ASP A 148 5.60 -32.02 12.16
C ASP A 148 4.75 -31.13 13.08
N LEU A 149 4.50 -31.59 14.31
CA LEU A 149 3.81 -30.80 15.34
C LEU A 149 4.63 -29.58 15.76
N ASP A 150 5.95 -29.75 15.94
CA ASP A 150 6.89 -28.65 16.20
C ASP A 150 6.88 -27.65 15.03
N GLY A 151 6.77 -28.13 13.78
CA GLY A 151 6.60 -27.28 12.59
C GLY A 151 5.29 -26.47 12.59
N ILE A 152 4.17 -27.06 13.06
CA ILE A 152 2.91 -26.33 13.25
C ILE A 152 3.04 -25.25 14.32
N GLU A 153 3.68 -25.56 15.45
CA GLU A 153 3.92 -24.60 16.52
C GLU A 153 4.78 -23.42 16.04
N ALA A 154 5.86 -23.71 15.31
CA ALA A 154 6.71 -22.70 14.72
C ALA A 154 5.91 -21.81 13.75
N ALA A 155 5.06 -22.40 12.90
CA ALA A 155 4.20 -21.63 12.00
C ALA A 155 3.18 -20.75 12.75
N LEU A 156 2.57 -21.26 13.82
CA LEU A 156 1.66 -20.47 14.67
C LEU A 156 2.36 -19.30 15.35
N ALA A 157 3.56 -19.54 15.87
CA ALA A 157 4.38 -18.49 16.46
C ALA A 157 4.74 -17.43 15.42
N ALA A 158 5.22 -17.84 14.23
CA ALA A 158 5.57 -16.92 13.14
C ALA A 158 4.39 -16.05 12.70
N ILE A 159 3.20 -16.63 12.48
CA ILE A 159 2.01 -15.86 12.11
C ILE A 159 1.62 -14.92 13.25
N THR A 160 1.76 -15.33 14.52
CA THR A 160 1.41 -14.49 15.67
C THR A 160 2.35 -13.30 15.84
N GLU A 161 3.65 -13.50 15.66
CA GLU A 161 4.62 -12.42 15.74
C GLU A 161 4.49 -11.44 14.56
N ALA A 162 4.28 -11.94 13.33
CA ALA A 162 4.04 -11.08 12.17
C ALA A 162 2.77 -10.23 12.32
N ASP A 163 1.69 -10.82 12.86
CA ASP A 163 0.42 -10.14 13.16
C ASP A 163 0.60 -9.03 14.21
N ARG A 164 1.31 -9.32 15.31
CA ARG A 164 1.67 -8.32 16.34
C ARG A 164 2.53 -7.18 15.77
N ALA A 165 3.52 -7.51 14.94
CA ALA A 165 4.39 -6.53 14.31
C ALA A 165 3.60 -5.59 13.40
N GLN A 166 2.70 -6.13 12.58
CA GLN A 166 1.84 -5.33 11.69
C GLN A 166 0.90 -4.42 12.50
N GLU A 167 0.23 -4.94 13.53
CA GLU A 167 -0.69 -4.15 14.36
C GLU A 167 0.02 -3.01 15.09
N LYS A 168 1.23 -3.25 15.62
CA LYS A 168 2.06 -2.20 16.21
C LYS A 168 2.38 -1.08 15.20
N LYS A 169 2.68 -1.44 13.95
CA LYS A 169 2.97 -0.45 12.89
C LYS A 169 1.72 0.33 12.50
N ARG A 170 0.56 -0.32 12.39
CA ARG A 170 -0.74 0.32 12.13
C ARG A 170 -1.10 1.34 13.21
N ALA A 171 -0.85 1.03 14.48
CA ALA A 171 -1.09 1.94 15.59
C ALA A 171 -0.23 3.21 15.50
N SER A 172 1.04 3.10 15.09
CA SER A 172 1.98 4.24 15.00
C SER A 172 1.85 5.10 13.73
N ALA A 173 1.19 4.59 12.68
CA ALA A 173 1.13 5.27 11.38
C ALA A 173 0.44 6.66 11.42
N PRO A 174 -0.68 6.86 12.14
CA PRO A 174 -1.34 8.17 12.22
C PRO A 174 -0.47 9.26 12.85
N GLU A 175 0.35 8.93 13.84
CA GLU A 175 1.16 9.89 14.58
C GLU A 175 2.24 10.53 13.70
N SER A 176 2.99 9.70 12.96
CA SER A 176 4.00 10.18 12.01
C SER A 176 3.40 11.09 10.91
N THR A 177 2.17 10.81 10.48
CA THR A 177 1.49 11.61 9.46
C THR A 177 1.04 12.96 10.03
N ARG A 178 0.47 12.97 11.24
CA ARG A 178 0.03 14.20 11.92
C ARG A 178 1.20 15.12 12.23
N GLU A 179 2.30 14.58 12.75
CA GLU A 179 3.51 15.33 13.06
C GLU A 179 4.09 16.00 11.81
N ARG A 180 4.27 15.24 10.73
CA ARG A 180 4.75 15.77 9.44
C ARG A 180 3.87 16.92 8.93
N ASN A 181 2.55 16.73 8.96
CA ASN A 181 1.61 17.76 8.49
C ASN A 181 1.64 19.01 9.39
N ARG A 182 1.73 18.81 10.71
CA ARG A 182 1.82 19.89 11.69
C ARG A 182 3.07 20.74 11.46
N VAL A 183 4.25 20.12 11.29
CA VAL A 183 5.50 20.84 11.01
C VAL A 183 5.42 21.59 9.69
N ALA A 184 4.91 20.95 8.63
CA ALA A 184 4.76 21.59 7.32
C ALA A 184 3.82 22.81 7.35
N ASN A 185 2.69 22.71 8.07
CA ASN A 185 1.77 23.83 8.20
C ASN A 185 2.31 24.95 9.11
N ARG A 186 3.17 24.64 10.10
CA ARG A 186 3.91 25.65 10.87
C ARG A 186 4.85 26.44 9.97
N ILE A 187 5.60 25.77 9.09
CA ILE A 187 6.48 26.42 8.11
C ILE A 187 5.64 27.35 7.22
N LEU A 188 4.54 26.88 6.66
CA LEU A 188 3.66 27.71 5.81
C LEU A 188 3.11 28.94 6.56
N ALA A 189 2.73 28.79 7.83
CA ALA A 189 2.27 29.89 8.64
C ALA A 189 3.39 30.91 8.95
N ALA A 190 4.61 30.44 9.19
CA ALA A 190 5.78 31.31 9.37
C ALA A 190 6.13 32.06 8.08
N VAL A 191 6.14 31.37 6.93
CA VAL A 191 6.33 31.98 5.60
C VAL A 191 5.31 33.09 5.34
N ALA A 192 4.02 32.84 5.62
CA ALA A 192 2.96 33.82 5.43
C ALA A 192 3.15 35.07 6.32
N ARG A 193 3.69 34.91 7.52
CA ARG A 193 4.02 36.03 8.42
C ARG A 193 5.20 36.85 7.92
N ILE A 194 6.26 36.18 7.47
CA ILE A 194 7.44 36.84 6.89
C ILE A 194 7.06 37.61 5.63
N GLU A 195 6.27 37.00 4.76
CA GLU A 195 5.68 37.66 3.59
C GLU A 195 4.86 38.90 3.99
N GLY A 196 3.96 38.77 4.97
CA GLY A 196 3.13 39.88 5.43
C GLY A 196 3.95 41.05 5.99
N ALA A 197 4.95 40.77 6.81
CA ALA A 197 5.84 41.79 7.36
C ALA A 197 6.66 42.48 6.26
N GLY A 198 7.25 41.70 5.33
CA GLY A 198 8.03 42.25 4.22
C GLY A 198 7.20 43.11 3.26
N ARG A 199 5.94 42.72 2.98
CA ARG A 199 5.02 43.53 2.16
C ARG A 199 4.73 44.90 2.78
N LEU A 200 4.60 44.96 4.10
CA LEU A 200 4.30 46.21 4.81
C LEU A 200 5.53 47.11 4.94
N GLU A 201 6.68 46.51 5.25
CA GLU A 201 7.93 47.26 5.44
C GLU A 201 8.45 47.83 4.12
N PHE A 202 8.44 47.02 3.06
CA PHE A 202 8.95 47.42 1.74
C PHE A 202 7.85 47.94 0.82
N ALA A 203 6.76 48.50 1.35
CA ALA A 203 5.63 48.98 0.54
C ALA A 203 6.06 50.03 -0.51
N GLY A 204 7.06 50.86 -0.20
CA GLY A 204 7.65 51.86 -1.09
C GLY A 204 8.78 51.36 -2.01
N ASN A 205 9.24 50.10 -1.86
CA ASN A 205 10.28 49.50 -2.69
C ASN A 205 9.71 48.31 -3.46
N GLU A 206 9.32 48.56 -4.72
CA GLU A 206 8.66 47.56 -5.57
C GLU A 206 9.50 46.29 -5.79
N GLY A 207 10.81 46.43 -5.96
CA GLY A 207 11.71 45.30 -6.17
C GLY A 207 11.79 44.39 -4.94
N MET A 208 11.93 44.97 -3.74
CA MET A 208 11.96 44.19 -2.49
C MET A 208 10.59 43.59 -2.17
N ARG A 209 9.51 44.37 -2.34
CA ARG A 209 8.14 43.86 -2.17
C ARG A 209 7.90 42.62 -3.02
N ALA A 210 8.30 42.64 -4.30
CA ALA A 210 8.11 41.51 -5.21
C ALA A 210 8.79 40.22 -4.73
N GLN A 211 9.95 40.32 -4.06
CA GLN A 211 10.65 39.16 -3.49
C GLN A 211 9.85 38.52 -2.33
N PHE A 212 9.26 39.34 -1.46
CA PHE A 212 8.39 38.85 -0.38
C PHE A 212 7.05 38.32 -0.91
N GLU A 213 6.46 38.95 -1.93
CA GLU A 213 5.23 38.46 -2.58
C GLU A 213 5.41 37.11 -3.28
N ALA A 214 6.62 36.82 -3.78
CA ALA A 214 6.94 35.53 -4.37
C ALA A 214 6.85 34.36 -3.36
N LEU A 215 6.92 34.63 -2.04
CA LEU A 215 6.81 33.61 -0.99
C LEU A 215 5.38 33.06 -0.82
N GLY A 216 4.35 33.89 -0.98
CA GLY A 216 2.94 33.45 -0.89
C GLY A 216 2.56 32.46 -1.99
N GLY A 217 3.28 32.56 -3.12
CA GLY A 217 3.25 31.64 -4.24
C GLY A 217 1.98 31.73 -5.08
N GLY A 218 2.15 32.21 -6.31
CA GLY A 218 1.27 31.93 -7.45
C GLY A 218 0.00 32.77 -7.48
N GLN A 219 -0.36 33.22 -8.70
CA GLN A 219 -1.61 33.90 -9.01
C GLN A 219 -2.74 33.29 -8.18
N ARG A 220 -3.23 34.03 -7.17
CA ARG A 220 -4.61 33.86 -6.71
C ARG A 220 -5.42 33.97 -7.98
N GLY A 221 -5.93 32.84 -8.47
CA GLY A 221 -6.54 32.71 -9.79
C GLY A 221 -7.39 33.93 -10.02
N ARG A 222 -6.92 34.80 -10.93
CA ARG A 222 -7.69 35.92 -11.45
C ARG A 222 -8.87 35.20 -12.09
N ARG A 223 -9.96 35.06 -11.34
CA ARG A 223 -11.20 34.44 -11.81
C ARG A 223 -11.65 35.40 -12.89
N ARG A 224 -11.23 35.11 -14.13
CA ARG A 224 -11.54 35.88 -15.32
C ARG A 224 -13.05 35.78 -15.42
N ARG A 225 -13.75 36.77 -14.87
CA ARG A 225 -15.14 37.03 -15.21
C ARG A 225 -15.08 37.37 -16.69
N ALA A 226 -15.32 36.38 -17.54
CA ALA A 226 -15.53 36.62 -18.95
C ALA A 226 -16.80 37.48 -19.04
N SER A 227 -16.58 38.75 -19.32
CA SER A 227 -17.59 39.69 -19.76
C SER A 227 -18.23 39.13 -21.02
N SER A 228 -19.55 39.01 -21.00
CA SER A 228 -20.35 38.79 -22.20
C SER A 228 -20.17 40.00 -23.12
N GLU A 229 -19.64 39.79 -24.31
CA GLU A 229 -19.76 40.77 -25.38
C GLU A 229 -20.08 40.04 -26.68
N LYS A 230 -21.28 40.34 -27.19
CA LYS A 230 -21.90 39.84 -28.42
C LYS A 230 -21.40 40.67 -29.63
N ARG A 231 -21.21 39.99 -30.77
CA ARG A 231 -21.53 40.36 -32.19
C ARG A 231 -20.44 39.79 -33.12
N GLY A 232 -20.72 39.14 -34.25
CA GLY A 232 -21.97 38.74 -34.91
C GLY A 232 -21.67 37.93 -36.19
N ASP A 233 -22.65 37.11 -36.59
CA ASP A 233 -22.97 36.41 -37.87
C ASP A 233 -21.99 36.41 -39.05
N VAL A 234 -21.84 35.26 -39.73
CA VAL A 234 -22.56 34.94 -41.01
C VAL A 234 -22.68 33.41 -41.19
N ASP A 235 -23.85 33.00 -41.68
CA ASP A 235 -24.47 31.68 -41.85
C ASP A 235 -23.77 30.61 -42.72
N ALA A 236 -24.00 29.34 -42.37
CA ALA A 236 -23.98 28.20 -43.31
C ALA A 236 -24.94 27.06 -42.86
N VAL A 237 -26.24 27.27 -43.11
CA VAL A 237 -27.23 26.37 -43.76
C VAL A 237 -27.09 24.83 -43.60
N VAL A 238 -28.07 24.22 -42.89
CA VAL A 238 -28.77 22.90 -43.10
C VAL A 238 -27.95 21.62 -42.85
N ALA A 239 -28.39 20.58 -42.12
CA ALA A 239 -29.72 19.95 -42.02
C ALA A 239 -30.04 19.38 -40.63
N LYS A 240 -31.35 19.28 -40.36
CA LYS A 240 -32.00 18.72 -39.17
C LYS A 240 -32.36 17.26 -39.47
N ALA A 241 -31.99 16.32 -38.58
CA ALA A 241 -32.56 14.97 -38.53
C ALA A 241 -32.52 14.46 -37.08
N ASP A 242 -33.71 14.50 -36.50
CA ASP A 242 -34.37 13.76 -35.42
C ASP A 242 -33.59 12.92 -34.38
N ASP A 243 -34.11 13.08 -33.16
CA ASP A 243 -33.83 12.38 -31.91
C ASP A 243 -33.96 10.84 -32.01
N VAL A 244 -32.96 10.12 -31.51
CA VAL A 244 -33.08 8.71 -31.12
C VAL A 244 -32.53 8.54 -29.70
N GLU A 245 -33.42 8.20 -28.77
CA GLU A 245 -33.13 7.94 -27.37
C GLU A 245 -32.13 6.77 -27.17
N PRO A 246 -31.30 6.76 -26.11
CA PRO A 246 -30.41 5.65 -25.83
C PRO A 246 -31.16 4.50 -25.15
N THR A 247 -31.37 3.41 -25.89
CA THR A 247 -31.95 2.15 -25.38
C THR A 247 -31.05 1.49 -24.33
N VAL A 248 -31.62 1.29 -23.14
CA VAL A 248 -31.06 0.55 -22.01
C VAL A 248 -30.91 -0.95 -22.36
N ALA A 249 -29.71 -1.50 -22.23
CA ALA A 249 -29.48 -2.94 -22.36
C ALA A 249 -29.94 -3.66 -21.07
N VAL A 250 -31.11 -4.28 -21.15
CA VAL A 250 -31.67 -5.19 -20.14
C VAL A 250 -30.94 -6.53 -20.17
N ARG A 251 -30.51 -6.98 -18.99
CA ARG A 251 -29.95 -8.30 -18.72
C ARG A 251 -31.06 -9.35 -18.75
N VAL A 252 -30.99 -10.32 -19.66
CA VAL A 252 -31.87 -11.50 -19.65
C VAL A 252 -30.99 -12.76 -19.60
N GLY A 253 -31.12 -13.50 -18.50
CA GLY A 253 -30.61 -14.87 -18.41
C GLY A 253 -31.72 -15.88 -18.72
N LYS A 254 -31.37 -16.96 -19.41
CA LYS A 254 -31.73 -18.36 -19.08
C LYS A 254 -31.42 -19.28 -20.27
N GLN A 255 -30.51 -20.23 -19.99
CA GLN A 255 -30.54 -21.66 -20.32
C GLN A 255 -31.17 -22.15 -21.63
N ALA A 256 -30.39 -22.91 -22.40
CA ALA A 256 -30.78 -24.27 -22.82
C ALA A 256 -29.53 -25.11 -23.13
N ARG A 257 -29.57 -26.36 -22.70
CA ARG A 257 -28.54 -27.40 -22.80
C ARG A 257 -28.57 -28.03 -24.19
N VAL A 258 -27.42 -28.32 -24.80
CA VAL A 258 -27.32 -29.33 -25.86
C VAL A 258 -26.19 -30.29 -25.51
N THR A 259 -26.58 -31.48 -25.09
CA THR A 259 -25.78 -32.71 -25.06
C THR A 259 -25.50 -33.14 -26.49
N VAL A 260 -24.22 -33.30 -26.85
CA VAL A 260 -23.81 -34.06 -28.05
C VAL A 260 -22.96 -35.24 -27.60
N HIS A 261 -23.37 -36.38 -28.14
CA HIS A 261 -23.00 -37.75 -27.83
C HIS A 261 -21.54 -38.07 -28.22
N ALA A 262 -20.86 -38.87 -27.40
CA ALA A 262 -19.58 -39.49 -27.71
C ALA A 262 -19.77 -40.80 -28.51
N PRO A 263 -18.80 -41.20 -29.34
CA PRO A 263 -18.59 -42.60 -29.71
C PRO A 263 -17.28 -43.16 -29.10
N LEU A 264 -17.35 -44.39 -28.59
CA LEU A 264 -16.25 -45.29 -28.22
C LEU A 264 -16.27 -46.51 -29.18
N PRO A 265 -15.31 -47.46 -29.16
CA PRO A 265 -13.92 -47.37 -29.61
C PRO A 265 -13.56 -48.51 -30.60
N GLY A 266 -12.41 -48.41 -31.28
CA GLY A 266 -11.66 -49.57 -31.76
C GLY A 266 -11.69 -49.86 -33.28
N SER A 267 -10.58 -49.55 -33.95
CA SER A 267 -10.03 -50.37 -35.02
C SER A 267 -8.55 -50.04 -35.22
N ALA A 268 -7.76 -51.11 -35.27
CA ALA A 268 -6.31 -51.11 -35.32
C ALA A 268 -5.79 -50.65 -36.68
N ALA A 269 -4.66 -49.93 -36.67
CA ALA A 269 -3.75 -49.88 -37.81
C ALA A 269 -2.30 -49.81 -37.29
N VAL A 270 -1.66 -50.96 -37.37
CA VAL A 270 -0.22 -51.20 -37.33
C VAL A 270 0.43 -50.46 -38.50
N LEU A 271 1.55 -49.76 -38.30
CA LEU A 271 2.66 -49.70 -39.27
C LEU A 271 3.99 -49.30 -38.59
N ARG A 272 5.02 -50.02 -39.01
CA ARG A 272 6.44 -50.17 -38.61
C ARG A 272 7.31 -48.90 -38.79
N SER A 273 8.26 -48.65 -37.86
CA SER A 273 9.76 -48.61 -37.97
C SER A 273 10.34 -47.57 -38.96
N GLU A 274 11.34 -46.73 -38.63
CA GLU A 274 12.74 -47.05 -38.31
C GLU A 274 13.52 -45.79 -37.81
N GLN A 275 14.58 -46.03 -37.01
CA GLN A 275 15.93 -45.38 -36.96
C GLN A 275 16.03 -43.83 -36.89
N GLY A 276 16.91 -43.18 -36.12
CA GLY A 276 18.08 -43.55 -35.31
C GLY A 276 18.75 -42.25 -34.82
N GLY A 277 19.70 -42.34 -33.87
CA GLY A 277 20.56 -41.19 -33.52
C GLY A 277 21.01 -41.11 -32.06
N GLU A 278 21.89 -42.01 -31.63
CA GLU A 278 22.82 -41.81 -30.51
C GLU A 278 23.98 -40.89 -30.91
N VAL A 279 24.29 -39.89 -30.08
CA VAL A 279 25.66 -39.37 -29.81
C VAL A 279 25.56 -38.48 -28.56
N GLY A 280 26.41 -38.52 -27.53
CA GLY A 280 27.59 -39.32 -27.24
C GLY A 280 28.05 -38.99 -25.81
N GLY A 281 28.60 -39.99 -25.13
CA GLY A 281 29.30 -39.83 -23.85
C GLY A 281 30.81 -39.74 -24.02
N GLY A 282 31.47 -38.91 -23.21
CA GLY A 282 32.87 -39.07 -22.76
C GLY A 282 32.80 -39.20 -21.22
N ILE A 283 33.37 -40.19 -20.52
CA ILE A 283 34.74 -40.75 -20.50
C ILE A 283 35.78 -39.62 -20.35
N GLY A 284 36.68 -39.56 -19.35
CA GLY A 284 37.09 -40.50 -18.29
C GLY A 284 37.70 -39.70 -17.11
N ALA A 285 37.79 -40.29 -15.91
CA ALA A 285 39.00 -40.98 -15.39
C ALA A 285 40.21 -40.03 -15.30
N GLY A 286 40.90 -39.82 -14.17
CA GLY A 286 41.02 -40.57 -12.93
C GLY A 286 42.51 -40.73 -12.60
N CYS A 287 42.91 -40.31 -11.38
CA CYS A 287 44.14 -40.67 -10.64
C CYS A 287 45.50 -40.17 -11.19
N PRO A 288 46.59 -40.18 -10.39
CA PRO A 288 46.76 -40.67 -9.01
C PRO A 288 46.61 -39.62 -7.90
#